data_AF-A0A1V5WBV9-F1
#
_entry.id   AF-A0A1V5WBV9-F1
#
_cell.length_a   1.000
_cell.length_b   1.000
_cell.length_c   1.000
_cell.angle_alpha   90.00
_cell.angle_beta   90.00
_cell.angle_gamma   90.00
#
_symmetry.space_group_name_H-M   'P 1'
#
loop_
_entity.id
_entity.type
_entity.pdbx_description
1 polymer ?
#
loop_
_entity_poly.entity_id
_entity_poly.type
_entity_poly.pdbx_seq_one_letter_code
_entity_poly.pdbx_strand_id
1 'polypeptide(L)'
;MARFDTTGFDELLADMKRLGELSGETADKMLMAGAEAVKEEWRKSAEKHRLRDTGDMIESIGFPRQPKTAGGIRTIDIYPQGKDRKGVRNAEKAFILNYGTQGTNSDNARRKRGKVDKRKGAGIPATHWVDDADKASGEPVMEAMGKIWDEHLKG
;
A
#
# COMPACT_ATOMS: atom_id res chain seq x y z
N MET A 1 6.79 5.47 5.01
CA MET A 1 5.35 5.26 4.78
C MET A 1 4.85 6.51 4.08
N ALA A 2 4.31 6.37 2.88
CA ALA A 2 3.59 7.44 2.23
C ALA A 2 2.36 7.80 3.07
N ARG A 3 2.07 9.09 3.18
CA ARG A 3 0.92 9.62 3.92
C ARG A 3 -0.18 9.84 2.89
N PHE A 4 -1.26 9.08 3.00
CA PHE A 4 -2.46 9.22 2.19
C PHE A 4 -2.99 10.65 2.28
N ASP A 5 -3.33 11.27 1.14
CA ASP A 5 -3.93 12.60 1.11
C ASP A 5 -5.41 12.46 1.48
N THR A 6 -5.79 13.00 2.63
CA THR A 6 -7.15 12.90 3.19
C THR A 6 -8.03 14.09 2.83
N THR A 7 -7.60 14.97 1.92
CA THR A 7 -8.44 16.09 1.47
C THR A 7 -9.73 15.54 0.87
N GLY A 8 -10.85 15.71 1.60
CA GLY A 8 -12.16 15.16 1.25
C GLY A 8 -12.79 14.27 2.31
N PHE A 9 -12.00 13.70 3.25
CA PHE A 9 -12.53 12.92 4.37
C PHE A 9 -13.10 13.78 5.49
N ASP A 10 -12.82 15.08 5.52
CA ASP A 10 -13.11 15.94 6.67
C ASP A 10 -14.60 16.00 7.02
N GLU A 11 -15.48 16.12 6.02
CA GLU A 11 -16.93 16.16 6.22
C GLU A 11 -17.46 14.79 6.70
N LEU A 12 -17.03 13.71 6.05
CA LEU A 12 -17.39 12.34 6.43
C LEU A 12 -16.96 12.04 7.87
N LEU A 13 -15.72 12.35 8.24
CA LEU A 13 -15.19 12.13 9.58
C LEU A 13 -15.88 13.01 10.62
N ALA A 14 -16.24 14.26 10.28
CA ALA A 14 -17.00 15.13 11.16
C ALA A 14 -18.40 14.57 11.45
N ASP A 15 -19.07 14.05 10.42
CA ASP A 15 -20.39 13.41 10.56
C ASP A 15 -20.32 12.11 11.38
N MET A 16 -19.34 11.24 11.11
CA MET A 16 -19.10 10.04 11.91
C MET A 16 -18.82 10.40 13.37
N LYS A 17 -18.02 11.43 13.62
CA LYS A 17 -17.72 11.91 14.98
C LYS A 17 -18.98 12.41 15.69
N ARG A 18 -19.84 13.15 15.00
CA ARG A 18 -21.11 13.65 15.56
C ARG A 18 -22.04 12.50 15.96
N LEU A 19 -22.03 11.41 15.19
CA LEU A 19 -22.86 10.22 15.45
C LEU A 19 -22.20 9.20 16.39
N GLY A 20 -20.93 9.39 16.78
CA GLY A 20 -20.22 8.45 17.65
C GLY A 20 -19.67 7.21 16.94
N GLU A 21 -19.61 7.22 15.61
CA GLU A 21 -19.32 6.07 14.74
C GLU A 21 -17.85 6.03 14.27
N LEU A 22 -16.94 6.80 14.89
CA LEU A 22 -15.50 6.73 14.60
C LEU A 22 -14.86 5.37 14.94
N SER A 23 -15.58 4.54 15.69
CA SER A 23 -15.22 3.17 16.04
C SER A 23 -16.47 2.33 16.05
N GLY A 24 -16.34 1.04 15.74
CA GLY A 24 -17.47 0.11 15.73
C GLY A 24 -17.56 -0.63 14.40
N GLU A 25 -18.64 -1.37 14.22
CA GLU A 25 -18.83 -2.24 13.05
C GLU A 25 -18.87 -1.43 11.74
N THR A 26 -19.50 -0.26 11.73
CA THR A 26 -19.56 0.62 10.56
C THR A 26 -18.16 1.10 10.16
N ALA A 27 -17.39 1.62 11.13
CA ALA A 27 -16.01 2.03 10.90
C ALA A 27 -15.13 0.87 10.40
N ASP A 28 -15.35 -0.34 10.92
CA ASP A 28 -14.63 -1.53 10.47
C ASP A 28 -14.97 -1.90 9.02
N LYS A 29 -16.25 -1.85 8.65
CA LYS A 29 -16.71 -2.08 7.27
C LYS A 29 -16.13 -1.04 6.32
N MET A 30 -16.09 0.23 6.72
CA MET A 30 -15.48 1.31 5.94
C MET A 30 -13.98 1.05 5.72
N LEU A 31 -13.23 0.74 6.78
CA LEU A 31 -11.80 0.42 6.66
C LEU A 31 -11.55 -0.77 5.74
N MET A 32 -12.36 -1.83 5.83
CA MET A 32 -12.26 -3.00 4.95
C MET A 32 -12.57 -2.64 3.49
N ALA A 33 -13.59 -1.80 3.24
CA ALA A 33 -13.94 -1.35 1.90
C ALA A 33 -12.82 -0.49 1.28
N GLY A 34 -12.28 0.45 2.05
CA GLY A 34 -11.13 1.25 1.63
C GLY A 34 -9.88 0.40 1.37
N ALA A 35 -9.62 -0.61 2.20
CA ALA A 35 -8.49 -1.52 1.99
C ALA A 35 -8.60 -2.33 0.69
N GLU A 36 -9.82 -2.74 0.30
CA GLU A 36 -10.06 -3.40 -0.99
C GLU A 36 -9.79 -2.44 -2.17
N ALA A 37 -10.21 -1.18 -2.06
CA ALA A 37 -9.91 -0.18 -3.08
C ALA A 37 -8.39 0.06 -3.23
N VAL A 38 -7.65 0.23 -2.12
CA VAL A 38 -6.18 0.39 -2.14
C VAL A 38 -5.49 -0.84 -2.76
N LYS A 39 -5.92 -2.04 -2.36
CA LYS A 39 -5.37 -3.30 -2.89
C LYS A 39 -5.48 -3.37 -4.42
N GLU A 40 -6.61 -2.98 -4.99
CA GLU A 40 -6.81 -3.00 -6.44
C GLU A 40 -5.95 -1.96 -7.16
N GLU A 41 -5.79 -0.75 -6.60
CA GLU A 41 -4.86 0.25 -7.16
C GLU A 41 -3.39 -0.17 -7.06
N TRP A 42 -3.00 -0.82 -5.95
CA TRP A 42 -1.68 -1.41 -5.83
C TRP A 42 -1.45 -2.48 -6.91
N ARG A 43 -2.42 -3.37 -7.16
CA ARG A 43 -2.32 -4.36 -8.24
C ARG A 43 -2.17 -3.71 -9.61
N LYS A 44 -3.00 -2.71 -9.94
CA LYS A 44 -2.91 -1.95 -11.20
C LYS A 44 -1.55 -1.26 -11.36
N SER A 45 -1.05 -0.62 -10.31
CA SER A 45 0.24 0.06 -10.33
C SER A 45 1.40 -0.94 -10.54
N ALA A 46 1.37 -2.08 -9.86
CA ALA A 46 2.39 -3.11 -10.05
C ALA A 46 2.43 -3.63 -11.49
N GLU A 47 1.27 -3.79 -12.14
CA GLU A 47 1.19 -4.15 -13.57
C GLU A 47 1.71 -3.04 -14.49
N LYS A 48 1.33 -1.78 -14.22
CA LYS A 48 1.78 -0.61 -14.99
C LYS A 48 3.30 -0.48 -14.96
N HIS A 49 3.92 -0.75 -13.81
CA HIS A 49 5.36 -0.78 -13.62
C HIS A 49 6.03 -2.08 -14.07
N ARG A 50 5.26 -3.02 -14.67
CA ARG A 50 5.73 -4.29 -15.24
C ARG A 50 6.46 -5.17 -14.21
N LEU A 51 5.96 -5.21 -12.98
CA LEU A 51 6.57 -5.93 -11.85
C LEU A 51 6.20 -7.42 -11.78
N ARG A 52 5.66 -7.97 -12.87
CA ARG A 52 5.22 -9.36 -12.96
C ARG A 52 6.37 -10.26 -13.44
N ASP A 53 6.92 -11.05 -12.52
CA ASP A 53 7.70 -12.26 -12.83
C ASP A 53 6.72 -13.45 -12.97
N THR A 54 6.40 -14.11 -11.85
CA THR A 54 5.44 -15.22 -11.82
C THR A 54 4.01 -14.82 -11.47
N GLY A 55 3.80 -13.59 -10.98
CA GLY A 55 2.51 -13.11 -10.45
C GLY A 55 2.36 -13.21 -8.93
N ASP A 56 3.10 -14.11 -8.26
CA ASP A 56 2.91 -14.43 -6.84
C ASP A 56 2.91 -13.20 -5.91
N MET A 57 3.76 -12.20 -6.18
CA MET A 57 3.80 -10.98 -5.38
C MET A 57 2.54 -10.12 -5.57
N ILE A 58 2.12 -9.90 -6.82
CA ILE A 58 0.97 -9.05 -7.16
C ILE A 58 -0.32 -9.70 -6.64
N GLU A 59 -0.46 -11.00 -6.83
CA GLU A 59 -1.61 -11.76 -6.36
C GLU A 59 -1.73 -11.77 -4.83
N SER A 60 -0.58 -11.71 -4.14
CA SER A 60 -0.54 -11.66 -2.68
C SER A 60 -0.83 -10.30 -2.04
N ILE A 61 -1.01 -9.23 -2.83
CA ILE A 61 -1.42 -7.92 -2.29
C ILE A 61 -2.78 -8.10 -1.62
N GLY A 62 -2.84 -7.79 -0.32
CA GLY A 62 -4.05 -7.97 0.47
C GLY A 62 -3.92 -7.33 1.85
N PHE A 63 -4.89 -7.63 2.71
CA PHE A 63 -5.01 -7.06 4.05
C PHE A 63 -5.61 -8.10 5.01
N PRO A 64 -5.48 -7.91 6.34
CA PRO A 64 -6.08 -8.80 7.34
C PRO A 64 -7.61 -8.84 7.24
N ARG A 65 -8.23 -9.91 7.76
CA ARG A 65 -9.71 -10.07 7.73
C ARG A 65 -10.46 -9.06 8.61
N GLN A 66 -9.78 -8.40 9.54
CA GLN A 66 -10.37 -7.43 10.46
C GLN A 66 -9.36 -6.30 10.74
N PRO A 67 -9.84 -5.07 10.91
CA PRO A 67 -9.02 -3.97 11.41
C PRO A 67 -8.52 -4.25 12.83
N LYS A 68 -7.41 -3.61 13.18
CA LYS A 68 -6.83 -3.63 14.52
C LYS A 68 -6.81 -2.21 15.09
N THR A 69 -6.55 -2.11 16.38
CA THR A 69 -6.28 -0.82 17.01
C THR A 69 -4.80 -0.74 17.35
N ALA A 70 -4.11 0.27 16.82
CA ALA A 70 -2.70 0.52 17.07
C ALA A 70 -2.51 1.99 17.51
N GLY A 71 -1.94 2.22 18.69
CA GLY A 71 -1.74 3.58 19.21
C GLY A 71 -3.03 4.38 19.41
N GLY A 72 -4.15 3.69 19.72
CA GLY A 72 -5.46 4.32 19.86
C GLY A 72 -6.18 4.61 18.54
N ILE A 73 -5.57 4.26 17.39
CA ILE A 73 -6.14 4.48 16.06
C ILE A 73 -6.62 3.14 15.51
N ARG A 74 -7.84 3.10 15.00
CA ARG A 74 -8.36 1.94 14.26
C ARG A 74 -7.74 1.92 12.87
N THR A 75 -7.05 0.84 12.51
CA THR A 75 -6.26 0.75 11.28
C THR A 75 -6.36 -0.62 10.62
N ILE A 76 -6.07 -0.64 9.32
CA ILE A 76 -5.90 -1.85 8.52
C ILE A 76 -4.66 -1.69 7.65
N ASP A 77 -3.80 -2.71 7.62
CA ASP A 77 -2.55 -2.67 6.87
C ASP A 77 -2.72 -3.38 5.53
N ILE A 78 -2.41 -2.69 4.44
CA ILE A 78 -2.40 -3.24 3.07
C ILE A 78 -0.96 -3.49 2.65
N TYR A 79 -0.64 -4.72 2.25
CA TYR A 79 0.69 -5.09 1.74
C TYR A 79 0.68 -6.49 1.08
N PRO A 80 1.70 -6.86 0.29
CA PRO A 80 1.87 -8.23 -0.20
C PRO A 80 2.14 -9.23 0.91
N GLN A 81 1.29 -10.25 1.01
CA GLN A 81 1.31 -11.22 2.10
C GLN A 81 2.07 -12.51 1.73
N GLY A 82 2.50 -13.25 2.75
CA GLY A 82 3.10 -14.57 2.56
C GLY A 82 4.44 -14.59 1.80
N LYS A 83 4.68 -15.72 1.13
CA LYS A 83 5.90 -16.03 0.38
C LYS A 83 5.53 -16.50 -1.03
N ASP A 84 6.43 -16.32 -1.98
CA ASP A 84 6.29 -16.89 -3.31
C ASP A 84 6.66 -18.36 -3.38
N ARG A 85 6.51 -18.94 -4.58
CA ARG A 85 6.88 -20.34 -4.87
C ARG A 85 8.36 -20.67 -4.63
N LYS A 86 9.23 -19.68 -4.49
CA LYS A 86 10.66 -19.82 -4.17
C LYS A 86 10.94 -19.63 -2.66
N GLY A 87 9.91 -19.39 -1.85
CA GLY A 87 10.01 -19.17 -0.41
C GLY A 87 10.42 -17.76 0.00
N VAL A 88 10.49 -16.81 -0.94
CA VAL A 88 10.87 -15.41 -0.69
C VAL A 88 9.64 -14.62 -0.25
N ARG A 89 9.77 -13.77 0.78
CA ARG A 89 8.66 -12.96 1.29
C ARG A 89 8.20 -11.96 0.23
N ASN A 90 6.90 -11.93 -0.06
CA ASN A 90 6.36 -11.03 -1.08
C ASN A 90 6.51 -9.55 -0.70
N ALA A 91 6.33 -9.21 0.59
CA ALA A 91 6.55 -7.87 1.10
C ALA A 91 7.98 -7.36 0.88
N GLU A 92 8.98 -8.24 1.00
CA GLU A 92 10.39 -7.87 0.80
C GLU A 92 10.67 -7.54 -0.67
N LYS A 93 10.12 -8.35 -1.59
CA LYS A 93 10.21 -8.06 -3.02
C LYS A 93 9.57 -6.72 -3.36
N ALA A 94 8.36 -6.44 -2.85
CA ALA A 94 7.70 -5.16 -3.07
C ALA A 94 8.48 -3.98 -2.52
N PHE A 95 9.07 -4.11 -1.33
CA PHE A 95 9.92 -3.07 -0.74
C PHE A 95 11.13 -2.77 -1.63
N ILE A 96 11.84 -3.82 -2.08
CA ILE A 96 12.99 -3.69 -2.97
C ILE A 96 12.60 -3.07 -4.30
N LEU A 97 11.47 -3.44 -4.89
CA LEU A 97 11.01 -2.87 -6.16
C LEU A 97 10.60 -1.40 -5.99
N ASN A 98 9.97 -1.05 -4.87
CA ASN A 98 9.56 0.34 -4.61
C ASN A 98 10.76 1.26 -4.44
N TYR A 99 11.71 0.91 -3.56
CA TYR A 99 12.84 1.78 -3.20
C TYR A 99 14.14 1.51 -3.93
N GLY A 100 14.20 0.41 -4.70
CA GLY A 100 15.41 -0.04 -5.35
C GLY A 100 16.49 -0.54 -4.39
N THR A 101 17.64 -0.88 -4.95
CA THR A 101 18.87 -1.20 -4.21
C THR A 101 20.05 -0.45 -4.81
N GLN A 102 21.06 -0.18 -3.99
CA GLN A 102 22.30 0.43 -4.46
C GLN A 102 23.28 -0.65 -4.95
N GLY A 103 23.64 -0.58 -6.23
CA GLY A 103 24.72 -1.38 -6.80
C GLY A 103 26.09 -0.75 -6.54
N THR A 104 27.16 -1.51 -6.77
CA THR A 104 28.55 -1.01 -6.68
C THR A 104 28.93 -0.09 -7.84
N ASN A 105 28.08 0.00 -8.86
CA ASN A 105 28.31 0.79 -10.07
C ASN A 105 27.53 2.13 -10.07
N SER A 106 26.82 2.48 -8.99
CA SER A 106 26.19 3.81 -8.87
C SER A 106 27.26 4.89 -8.64
N ASP A 107 27.02 6.12 -9.10
CA ASP A 107 28.02 7.20 -8.95
C ASP A 107 28.33 7.51 -7.48
N ASN A 108 27.35 7.33 -6.58
CA ASN A 108 27.57 7.39 -5.14
C ASN A 108 28.44 6.23 -4.62
N ALA A 109 28.26 5.00 -5.12
CA ALA A 109 29.13 3.88 -4.77
C ALA A 109 30.57 4.07 -5.30
N ARG A 110 30.72 4.62 -6.52
CA ARG A 110 32.02 5.00 -7.11
C ARG A 110 32.72 6.07 -6.27
N ARG A 111 32.00 7.12 -5.88
CA ARG A 111 32.52 8.20 -5.00
C ARG A 111 32.97 7.68 -3.64
N LYS A 112 32.25 6.71 -3.05
CA LYS A 112 32.51 6.22 -1.68
C LYS A 112 33.57 5.13 -1.59
N ARG A 113 33.71 4.26 -2.60
CA ARG A 113 34.58 3.08 -2.54
C ARG A 113 35.83 3.14 -3.43
N GLY A 114 35.92 4.08 -4.37
CA GLY A 114 37.08 4.26 -5.27
C GLY A 114 37.36 3.10 -6.24
N LYS A 115 36.72 1.93 -6.06
CA LYS A 115 36.84 0.75 -6.93
C LYS A 115 35.46 0.10 -7.13
N VAL A 116 35.13 -0.22 -8.38
CA VAL A 116 33.93 -0.98 -8.74
C VAL A 116 34.24 -2.47 -8.52
N ASP A 117 33.53 -3.10 -7.59
CA ASP A 117 33.54 -4.56 -7.46
C ASP A 117 32.71 -5.14 -8.62
N LYS A 118 33.40 -5.61 -9.66
CA LYS A 118 32.81 -6.17 -10.89
C LYS A 118 32.04 -7.48 -10.65
N ARG A 119 32.18 -8.12 -9.49
CA ARG A 119 31.39 -9.33 -9.12
C ARG A 119 29.99 -8.98 -8.63
N LYS A 120 29.75 -7.71 -8.27
CA LYS A 120 28.45 -7.21 -7.85
C LYS A 120 27.81 -6.44 -9.00
N GLY A 121 26.60 -6.86 -9.38
CA GLY A 121 25.85 -6.27 -10.48
C GLY A 121 25.39 -4.84 -10.19
N ALA A 122 24.78 -4.21 -11.21
CA ALA A 122 24.04 -2.98 -11.00
C ALA A 122 22.91 -3.21 -9.98
N GLY A 123 22.63 -2.19 -9.17
CA GLY A 123 21.52 -2.23 -8.22
C GLY A 123 20.18 -2.24 -8.97
N ILE A 124 19.12 -2.60 -8.27
CA ILE A 124 17.76 -2.58 -8.82
C ILE A 124 17.28 -1.11 -8.77
N PRO A 125 16.83 -0.51 -9.89
CA PRO A 125 16.29 0.84 -9.86
C PRO A 125 14.97 0.88 -9.05
N ALA A 126 14.76 1.97 -8.32
CA ALA A 126 13.51 2.24 -7.63
C ALA A 126 12.38 2.53 -8.63
N THR A 127 11.19 1.99 -8.39
CA THR A 127 10.02 2.26 -9.25
C THR A 127 9.00 3.19 -8.62
N HIS A 128 8.98 3.32 -7.29
CA HIS A 128 7.97 4.10 -6.57
C HIS A 128 6.52 3.71 -6.89
N TRP A 129 6.30 2.45 -7.29
CA TRP A 129 4.99 1.96 -7.70
C TRP A 129 3.94 2.03 -6.58
N VAL A 130 4.35 1.93 -5.31
CA VAL A 130 3.45 2.10 -4.17
C VAL A 130 3.03 3.55 -4.01
N ASP A 131 3.96 4.50 -4.20
CA ASP A 131 3.66 5.92 -4.09
C ASP A 131 2.66 6.35 -5.20
N ASP A 132 2.82 5.82 -6.41
CA ASP A 132 1.87 6.00 -7.51
C ASP A 132 0.49 5.38 -7.20
N ALA A 133 0.47 4.19 -6.59
CA ALA A 133 -0.77 3.51 -6.22
C ALA A 133 -1.53 4.25 -5.11
N ASP A 134 -0.81 4.74 -4.10
CA ASP A 134 -1.39 5.49 -2.99
C ASP A 134 -2.02 6.80 -3.49
N LYS A 135 -1.36 7.47 -4.44
CA LYS A 135 -1.93 8.65 -5.10
C LYS A 135 -3.20 8.31 -5.90
N ALA A 136 -3.20 7.18 -6.62
CA ALA A 136 -4.36 6.74 -7.40
C ALA A 136 -5.52 6.24 -6.53
N SER A 137 -5.25 5.84 -5.28
CA SER A 137 -6.24 5.26 -4.37
C SER A 137 -7.19 6.28 -3.74
N GLY A 138 -6.89 7.58 -3.81
CA GLY A 138 -7.67 8.64 -3.13
C GLY A 138 -9.17 8.57 -3.39
N GLU A 139 -9.57 8.72 -4.65
CA GLU A 139 -10.97 8.72 -5.09
C GLU A 139 -11.66 7.35 -4.88
N PRO A 140 -11.08 6.20 -5.31
CA PRO A 140 -11.68 4.89 -5.06
C PRO A 140 -11.92 4.57 -3.59
N VAL A 141 -11.03 4.99 -2.70
CA VAL A 141 -11.18 4.79 -1.25
C VAL A 141 -12.32 5.64 -0.70
N MET A 142 -12.41 6.91 -1.10
CA MET A 142 -13.49 7.81 -0.72
C MET A 142 -14.85 7.25 -1.15
N GLU A 143 -14.97 6.82 -2.40
CA GLU A 143 -16.21 6.22 -2.91
C GLU A 143 -16.59 4.95 -2.14
N ALA A 144 -15.62 4.06 -1.90
CA ALA A 144 -15.86 2.79 -1.21
C ALA A 144 -16.29 3.00 0.25
N MET A 145 -15.62 3.90 0.98
CA MET A 145 -15.98 4.22 2.37
C MET A 145 -17.30 4.99 2.45
N GLY A 146 -17.51 5.98 1.57
CA GLY A 146 -18.73 6.77 1.52
C GLY A 146 -19.96 5.91 1.25
N LYS A 147 -19.86 4.91 0.37
CA LYS A 147 -20.96 3.97 0.12
C LYS A 147 -21.39 3.21 1.38
N ILE A 148 -20.45 2.71 2.17
CA ILE A 148 -20.76 2.02 3.43
C ILE A 148 -21.44 2.97 4.42
N TRP A 149 -20.98 4.23 4.47
CA TRP A 149 -21.58 5.24 5.32
C TRP A 149 -23.01 5.61 4.89
N ASP A 150 -23.24 5.80 3.60
CA ASP A 150 -24.57 6.07 3.05
C ASP A 150 -25.54 4.91 3.30
N GLU A 151 -25.08 3.67 3.21
CA GLU A 151 -25.85 2.48 3.56
C GLU A 151 -26.20 2.48 5.05
N HIS A 152 -25.24 2.80 5.93
CA HIS A 152 -25.47 2.90 7.36
C HIS A 152 -26.53 3.96 7.72
N LEU A 153 -26.52 5.13 7.05
CA LEU A 153 -27.50 6.19 7.29
C LEU A 153 -28.93 5.85 6.82
N LYS A 154 -29.08 4.91 5.88
CA LYS A 154 -30.38 4.52 5.31
C LYS A 154 -31.13 3.49 6.16
N GLY A 155 -30.44 2.78 7.06
CA GLY A 155 -31.01 1.73 7.91
C GLY A 155 -31.10 0.38 7.20
#